data_AF-A0A1G8AKW1-F1
#
_entry.id   AF-A0A1G8AKW1-F1
#
_cell.length_a   1.000
_cell.length_b   1.000
_cell.length_c   1.000
_cell.angle_alpha   90.00
_cell.angle_beta   90.00
_cell.angle_gamma   90.00
#
_symmetry.space_group_name_H-M   'P 1'
#
loop_
_entity.id
_entity.type
_entity.pdbx_description
1 polymer ?
#
loop_
_entity_poly.entity_id
_entity_poly.type
_entity_poly.pdbx_seq_one_letter_code
_entity_poly.pdbx_strand_id
1 'polypeptide(L)'
;MVYVVVSDSGGATVPFTYHYFVHRAIEDDSLALESLRDNATAFLITRDHDAQTSVFGNQIKIAVKRQVFHFHNPAMVRLDDDYLAVDVWLDAQIDYENDG
;
A
#
# COMPACT_ATOMS: atom_id res chain seq x y z
N MET A 1 3.59 -10.66 -0.53
CA MET A 1 2.23 -10.38 -0.03
C MET A 1 2.05 -8.87 0.06
N VAL A 2 0.84 -8.36 -0.15
CA VAL A 2 0.53 -6.93 0.03
C VAL A 2 -0.11 -6.75 1.41
N TYR A 3 0.43 -5.81 2.18
CA TYR A 3 -0.05 -5.46 3.51
C TYR A 3 -0.65 -4.06 3.46
N VAL A 4 -1.75 -3.85 4.18
CA VAL A 4 -2.40 -2.54 4.29
C VAL A 4 -2.36 -2.12 5.75
N VAL A 5 -1.71 -1.00 6.01
CA VAL A 5 -1.69 -0.39 7.34
C VAL A 5 -2.54 0.87 7.30
N VAL A 6 -3.54 0.93 8.18
CA VAL A 6 -4.32 2.14 8.40
C VAL A 6 -3.52 3.10 9.28
N SER A 7 -3.38 4.34 8.83
CA SER A 7 -2.79 5.41 9.61
C SER A 7 -3.87 6.41 10.02
N ASP A 8 -4.01 6.58 11.34
CA ASP A 8 -4.90 7.55 12.02
C ASP A 8 -4.10 8.73 12.59
N SER A 9 -2.86 8.94 12.13
CA SER A 9 -1.89 9.83 12.79
C SER A 9 -2.26 11.32 12.79
N GLY A 10 -3.38 11.72 12.18
CA GLY A 10 -3.82 13.11 12.10
C GLY A 10 -4.91 13.54 13.10
N GLY A 11 -5.38 12.64 13.97
CA GLY A 11 -6.42 12.95 14.96
C GLY A 11 -7.83 13.06 14.34
N ALA A 12 -8.80 13.49 15.15
CA ALA A 12 -10.24 13.36 14.84
C ALA A 12 -10.74 14.04 13.54
N THR A 13 -9.96 14.93 12.94
CA THR A 13 -10.34 15.71 11.75
C THR A 13 -9.61 15.30 10.48
N VAL A 14 -8.62 14.41 10.57
CA VAL A 14 -7.84 13.97 9.41
C VAL A 14 -8.42 12.64 8.92
N PRO A 15 -8.78 12.54 7.64
CA PRO A 15 -9.29 11.29 7.09
C PRO A 15 -8.21 10.22 7.11
N PHE A 16 -8.62 8.98 7.38
CA PHE A 16 -7.73 7.82 7.36
C PHE A 16 -6.96 7.72 6.04
N THR A 17 -5.68 7.37 6.15
CA THR A 17 -4.86 6.99 5.01
C THR A 17 -4.51 5.51 5.09
N TYR A 18 -4.51 4.87 3.94
CA TYR A 18 -4.21 3.46 3.76
C TYR A 18 -2.85 3.35 3.09
N HIS A 19 -1.90 2.79 3.81
CA HIS A 19 -0.52 2.63 3.37
C HIS A 19 -0.34 1.19 2.93
N TYR A 20 -0.07 1.00 1.64
CA TYR A 20 0.12 -0.31 1.03
C TYR A 20 1.61 -0.61 0.94
N PHE A 21 2.00 -1.76 1.49
CA PHE A 21 3.36 -2.25 1.51
C PHE A 21 3.42 -3.60 0.81
N VAL A 22 4.57 -3.90 0.22
CA VAL A 22 4.86 -5.23 -0.27
C VAL A 22 5.93 -5.84 0.62
N HIS A 23 5.65 -7.03 1.13
CA HIS A 23 6.60 -7.72 2.01
C HIS A 23 6.48 -9.25 1.84
N ARG A 24 7.51 -9.98 2.29
CA ARG A 24 7.42 -11.44 2.42
C ARG A 24 6.25 -11.79 3.36
N ALA A 25 5.60 -12.91 3.09
CA ALA A 25 4.54 -13.41 3.97
C ALA A 25 5.15 -13.71 5.34
N ILE A 26 4.63 -13.06 6.38
CA ILE A 26 4.94 -13.30 7.78
C ILE A 26 3.66 -13.85 8.40
N GLU A 27 3.78 -14.98 9.12
CA GLU A 27 2.64 -15.70 9.68
C GLU A 27 1.97 -14.96 10.84
N ASP A 28 2.70 -14.09 11.53
CA ASP A 28 2.22 -13.29 12.65
C ASP A 28 2.04 -11.83 12.23
N ASP A 29 0.82 -11.30 12.40
CA ASP A 29 0.48 -9.93 12.04
C ASP A 29 1.24 -8.88 12.86
N SER A 30 1.61 -9.17 14.12
CA SER A 30 2.35 -8.24 14.97
C SER A 30 3.79 -8.11 14.48
N LEU A 31 4.44 -9.24 14.21
CA LEU A 31 5.77 -9.29 13.62
C LEU A 31 5.79 -8.67 12.21
N ALA A 32 4.73 -8.87 11.42
CA ALA A 32 4.58 -8.20 10.13
C ALA A 32 4.53 -6.68 10.31
N LEU A 33 3.69 -6.19 11.22
CA LEU A 33 3.54 -4.77 11.48
C LEU A 33 4.85 -4.14 11.99
N GLU A 34 5.56 -4.80 12.90
CA GLU A 34 6.88 -4.35 13.37
C GLU A 34 7.90 -4.29 12.23
N SER A 35 7.99 -5.34 11.40
CA SER A 35 8.88 -5.38 10.24
C SER A 35 8.56 -4.27 9.23
N LEU A 36 7.27 -3.99 9.01
CA LEU A 36 6.83 -2.93 8.11
C LEU A 36 7.20 -1.54 8.63
N ARG A 37 7.04 -1.30 9.94
CA ARG A 37 7.39 -0.03 10.58
C ARG A 37 8.87 0.28 10.51
N ASP A 38 9.72 -0.73 10.65
CA ASP A 38 11.16 -0.56 10.77
C ASP A 38 11.85 -0.52 9.40
N ASN A 39 11.34 -1.26 8.41
CA ASN A 39 12.09 -1.57 7.20
C ASN A 39 11.32 -1.45 5.88
N ALA A 40 10.01 -1.18 5.89
CA ALA A 40 9.23 -1.12 4.64
C ALA A 40 8.85 0.31 4.27
N THR A 41 8.93 0.60 2.97
CA THR A 41 8.41 1.84 2.39
C THR A 41 7.07 1.56 1.71
N ALA A 42 6.07 2.38 1.99
CA ALA A 42 4.76 2.25 1.38
C ALA A 42 4.86 2.59 -0.11
N PHE A 43 4.49 1.66 -0.98
CA PHE A 43 4.49 1.90 -2.42
C PHE A 43 3.27 2.68 -2.90
N LEU A 44 2.21 2.67 -2.09
CA LEU A 44 1.02 3.46 -2.34
C LEU A 44 0.49 3.99 -1.00
N ILE A 45 0.15 5.26 -0.98
CA ILE A 45 -0.61 5.91 0.09
C ILE A 45 -1.86 6.50 -0.55
N THR A 46 -3.03 6.07 -0.11
CA THR A 46 -4.32 6.51 -0.66
C THR A 46 -5.36 6.69 0.45
N ARG A 47 -6.44 7.44 0.18
CA ARG A 47 -7.65 7.41 1.02
C ARG A 47 -8.59 6.26 0.68
N ASP A 48 -8.23 5.45 -0.32
CA ASP A 48 -9.09 4.37 -0.74
C ASP A 48 -8.95 3.14 0.15
N HIS A 49 -9.97 2.93 0.98
CA HIS A 49 -10.09 1.74 1.82
C HIS A 49 -10.51 0.50 1.03
N ASP A 50 -11.12 0.69 -0.15
CA ASP A 50 -11.67 -0.38 -1.00
C ASP A 50 -10.77 -0.62 -2.23
N ALA A 51 -9.49 -0.23 -2.15
CA ALA A 51 -8.57 -0.42 -3.26
C ALA A 51 -8.46 -1.91 -3.57
N GLN A 52 -8.73 -2.27 -4.83
CA GLN A 52 -8.68 -3.66 -5.25
C GLN A 52 -7.24 -4.04 -5.58
N THR A 53 -6.71 -5.02 -4.85
CA THR A 53 -5.33 -5.49 -5.04
C THR A 53 -5.32 -6.90 -5.62
N SER A 54 -4.44 -7.13 -6.57
CA SER A 54 -4.23 -8.46 -7.15
C SER A 54 -2.74 -8.68 -7.42
N VAL A 55 -2.22 -9.79 -6.91
CA VAL A 55 -0.80 -10.16 -7.04
C VAL A 55 -0.67 -11.27 -8.06
N PHE A 56 0.11 -11.03 -9.11
CA PHE A 56 0.38 -11.96 -10.21
C PHE A 56 1.88 -12.20 -10.32
N GLY A 57 2.38 -13.25 -9.66
CA GLY A 57 3.82 -13.53 -9.62
C GLY A 57 4.60 -12.36 -9.02
N ASN A 58 5.43 -11.70 -9.84
CA ASN A 58 6.25 -10.55 -9.43
C ASN A 58 5.64 -9.18 -9.84
N GLN A 59 4.33 -9.16 -10.11
CA GLN A 59 3.59 -7.95 -10.46
C GLN A 59 2.42 -7.75 -9.51
N ILE A 60 2.21 -6.50 -9.08
CA ILE A 60 1.05 -6.06 -8.31
C ILE A 60 0.19 -5.20 -9.22
N LYS A 61 -1.10 -5.51 -9.30
CA LYS A 61 -2.11 -4.63 -9.87
C LYS A 61 -2.94 -4.06 -8.73
N ILE A 62 -3.10 -2.75 -8.72
CA ILE A 62 -3.90 -2.05 -7.73
C ILE A 62 -4.80 -1.04 -8.42
N ALA A 63 -6.11 -1.17 -8.18
CA ALA A 63 -7.11 -0.23 -8.65
C ALA A 63 -7.57 0.63 -7.47
N VAL A 64 -7.49 1.95 -7.65
CA VAL A 64 -7.90 2.94 -6.65
C VAL A 64 -8.97 3.84 -7.23
N LYS A 65 -9.96 4.15 -6.42
CA LYS A 65 -11.09 5.03 -6.76
C LYS A 65 -11.02 6.39 -6.07
N ARG A 66 -10.23 6.48 -5.00
CA ARG A 66 -10.04 7.73 -4.24
C ARG A 66 -8.64 8.31 -4.44
N GLN A 67 -8.42 9.46 -3.80
CA GLN A 67 -7.17 10.20 -3.87
C GLN A 67 -5.95 9.35 -3.54
N VAL A 68 -4.94 9.40 -4.41
CA VAL A 68 -3.59 8.89 -4.17
C VAL A 68 -2.71 10.04 -3.72
N PHE A 69 -2.03 9.87 -2.60
CA PHE A 69 -1.07 10.84 -2.06
C PHE A 69 0.37 10.50 -2.42
N HIS A 70 0.69 9.21 -2.47
CA HIS A 70 2.02 8.73 -2.80
C HIS A 70 1.89 7.47 -3.65
N PHE A 71 2.70 7.38 -4.69
CA PHE A 71 2.84 6.17 -5.49
C PHE A 71 4.28 6.07 -5.96
N HIS A 72 4.87 4.89 -5.82
CA HIS A 72 6.18 4.59 -6.40
C HIS A 72 6.18 3.23 -7.12
N ASN A 73 6.90 3.14 -8.22
CA ASN A 73 7.14 1.93 -8.99
C ASN A 73 8.60 1.93 -9.48
N PRO A 74 9.38 0.85 -9.31
CA PRO A 74 9.04 -0.42 -8.66
C PRO A 74 8.87 -0.31 -7.15
N ALA A 75 8.07 -1.20 -6.58
CA ALA A 75 8.01 -1.40 -5.14
C ALA A 75 9.15 -2.30 -4.68
N MET A 76 9.87 -1.87 -3.65
CA MET A 76 11.05 -2.58 -3.17
C MET A 76 10.66 -3.50 -2.01
N VAL A 77 10.86 -4.80 -2.18
CA VAL A 77 10.71 -5.81 -1.13
C VAL A 77 12.08 -6.15 -0.58
N ARG A 78 12.29 -5.95 0.72
CA ARG A 78 13.51 -6.43 1.37
C ARG A 78 13.46 -7.96 1.54
N LEU A 79 14.48 -8.64 1.03
CA LEU A 79 14.72 -10.07 1.18
C LEU A 79 16.06 -10.26 1.86
N ASP A 80 16.03 -10.39 3.18
CA ASP A 80 17.22 -10.50 4.04
C ASP A 80 18.19 -9.31 3.79
N ASP A 81 19.24 -9.49 2.99
CA ASP A 81 20.24 -8.46 2.68
C ASP A 81 20.07 -7.82 1.28
N ASP A 82 19.12 -8.30 0.47
CA ASP A 82 18.88 -7.81 -0.90
C ASP A 82 17.50 -7.16 -1.05
N TYR A 83 17.27 -6.48 -2.18
CA TYR A 83 16.00 -5.86 -2.51
C TYR A 83 15.48 -6.38 -3.84
N LEU A 84 14.30 -6.99 -3.78
CA LEU A 84 13.57 -7.39 -4.97
C LEU A 84 12.66 -6.25 -5.43
N ALA A 85 12.87 -5.81 -6.67
CA ALA A 85 11.95 -4.90 -7.34
C ALA A 85 10.69 -5.65 -7.79
N VAL A 86 9.53 -5.12 -7.42
CA VAL A 86 8.20 -5.64 -7.80
C VAL A 86 7.48 -4.57 -8.60
N ASP A 87 7.09 -4.91 -9.83
CA ASP A 87 6.35 -4.00 -10.70
C ASP A 87 4.95 -3.74 -10.16
N VAL A 88 4.59 -2.46 -10.03
CA VAL A 88 3.25 -2.04 -9.59
C VAL A 88 2.54 -1.30 -10.71
N TRP A 89 1.40 -1.84 -11.10
CA TRP A 89 0.46 -1.24 -12.04
C TRP A 89 -0.67 -0.60 -11.26
N LEU A 90 -0.69 0.73 -11.25
CA LEU A 90 -1.74 1.53 -10.64
C LEU A 90 -2.79 1.91 -11.68
N ASP A 91 -4.02 1.45 -11.47
CA ASP A 91 -5.21 1.90 -12.19
C ASP A 91 -5.96 2.92 -11.31
N ALA A 92 -5.73 4.20 -11.54
CA ALA A 92 -6.39 5.27 -10.80
C ALA A 92 -7.66 5.72 -11.53
N GLN A 93 -8.79 5.13 -11.16
CA GLN A 93 -10.11 5.53 -11.61
C GLN A 93 -10.68 6.51 -10.59
N ILE A 94 -10.15 7.73 -10.55
CA ILE A 94 -10.66 8.73 -9.61
C ILE A 94 -12.14 8.96 -9.94
N ASP A 95 -13.02 8.38 -9.13
CA ASP A 95 -14.43 8.70 -9.14
C ASP A 95 -14.50 10.16 -8.66
N TYR A 96 -14.69 11.08 -9.60
CA TYR A 96 -15.17 12.41 -9.28
C TYR A 96 -16.60 12.23 -8.77
N GLU A 97 -16.75 11.86 -7.50
CA GLU A 97 -17.99 12.12 -6.79
C GLU A 97 -18.19 13.64 -6.86
N ASN A 98 -19.10 14.07 -7.74
CA ASN A 98 -19.74 15.38 -7.65
C ASN A 98 -20.41 15.42 -6.29
N ASP A 99 -19.72 15.99 -5.30
CA ASP A 99 -20.34 16.47 -4.07
C ASP A 99 -21.30 17.59 -4.50
N GLY A 100 -22.55 17.21 -4.72
CA GLY A 100 -23.65 18.07 -5.14
C GLY A 100 -24.44 18.61 -3.96
#